data_AF-A0A8B7Y9H6-F1
#
_entry.id   AF-A0A8B7Y9H6-F1
#
_cell.length_a   1.000
_cell.length_b   1.000
_cell.length_c   1.000
_cell.angle_alpha   90.00
_cell.angle_beta   90.00
_cell.angle_gamma   90.00
#
_symmetry.space_group_name_H-M   'P 1'
#
loop_
_entity.id
_entity.type
_entity.pdbx_description
1 polymer ?
#
loop_
_entity_poly.entity_id
_entity_poly.type
_entity_poly.pdbx_seq_one_letter_code
_entity_poly.pdbx_strand_id
1 'polypeptide(L)'
;MGDDLGDEWWLDDAKKSSDTSSDEDENRVKGTAKGRITQSDKTEFSKVSPTKRKAEEDVLSQKKTKRKRRTKQKISEHLSKSAPMPATVGDVMAKMEQHFKEKLSPIELDDLQLNESHFLSPNLSSQPLSTYLESAILNWRRDIEAKRPKAAKTCLLLLLTASARRAVDLNREAAAFKGKQCVSAKLFSKHMKIQDQADFLAKNRVQFAVGTPNRIAALLQQDVLNLAGTRYLVLDWNWRDVKFKRMCDIPELKTDLFGLFEKYVIPQAKTGDRLKIGIF
;
A
#
# COMPACT_ATOMS: atom_id res chain seq x y z
N MET A 1 13.95 17.32 3.93
CA MET A 1 13.07 17.78 5.01
C MET A 1 12.52 16.55 5.70
N GLY A 2 12.76 16.41 7.00
CA GLY A 2 12.29 15.26 7.79
C GLY A 2 10.78 15.28 7.84
N ASP A 3 10.17 14.29 7.20
CA ASP A 3 8.72 14.14 7.07
C ASP A 3 8.23 13.41 8.32
N ASP A 4 8.05 14.18 9.40
CA ASP A 4 7.49 13.73 10.67
C ASP A 4 6.02 13.38 10.44
N LEU A 5 5.74 12.07 10.36
CA LEU A 5 4.38 11.55 10.26
C LEU A 5 3.74 11.67 11.64
N GLY A 6 3.22 12.86 11.92
CA GLY A 6 2.58 13.22 13.18
C GLY A 6 1.66 12.12 13.74
N ASP A 7 1.79 11.99 15.06
CA ASP A 7 1.06 11.18 16.04
C ASP A 7 0.97 9.67 15.76
N GLU A 8 1.51 8.91 16.72
CA GLU A 8 1.44 7.45 16.82
C GLU A 8 0.01 6.99 17.16
N TRP A 9 -0.96 7.35 16.33
CA TRP A 9 -2.39 7.14 16.53
C TRP A 9 -2.82 5.69 16.80
N TRP A 10 -1.91 4.73 16.62
CA TRP A 10 -2.13 3.30 16.87
C TRP A 10 -1.70 2.85 18.27
N LEU A 11 -0.97 3.67 19.02
CA LEU A 11 -0.58 3.39 20.42
C LEU A 11 -1.67 3.79 21.43
N ASP A 12 -2.50 4.78 21.09
CA ASP A 12 -3.52 5.32 22.01
C ASP A 12 -4.63 4.31 22.35
N ASP A 13 -4.93 3.40 21.44
CA ASP A 13 -5.98 2.39 21.65
C ASP A 13 -5.49 1.19 22.47
N ALA A 14 -4.18 0.93 22.51
CA ALA A 14 -3.60 -0.15 23.33
C ALA A 14 -3.64 0.20 24.83
N LYS A 15 -3.38 1.47 25.18
CA LYS A 15 -3.33 1.94 26.59
C LYS A 15 -4.69 1.98 27.28
N LYS A 16 -5.81 2.10 26.56
CA LYS A 16 -7.16 2.12 27.17
C LYS A 16 -7.64 0.76 27.67
N SER A 17 -6.91 -0.31 27.39
CA SER A 17 -7.29 -1.67 27.81
C SER A 17 -6.58 -2.16 29.08
N SER A 18 -5.70 -1.34 29.70
CA SER A 18 -4.83 -1.80 30.79
C SER A 18 -4.86 -1.00 32.10
N ASP A 19 -5.70 0.03 32.28
CA ASP A 19 -5.72 0.78 33.56
C ASP A 19 -6.81 0.30 34.51
N THR A 20 -6.47 -0.71 35.31
CA THR A 20 -6.93 -0.81 36.71
C THR A 20 -5.93 -1.67 37.50
N SER A 21 -4.88 -1.04 38.00
CA SER A 21 -4.33 -1.26 39.35
C SER A 21 -3.15 -0.32 39.53
N SER A 22 -3.26 0.50 40.58
CA SER A 22 -2.17 1.19 41.23
C SER A 22 -1.10 0.18 41.64
N ASP A 23 0.17 0.57 41.58
CA ASP A 23 0.93 0.85 42.79
C ASP A 23 2.28 1.50 42.45
N GLU A 24 2.66 2.38 43.35
CA GLU A 24 3.84 3.22 43.37
C GLU A 24 5.11 2.37 43.51
N ASP A 25 6.21 2.77 42.85
CA ASP A 25 7.47 2.88 43.57
C ASP A 25 8.51 3.71 42.79
N GLU A 26 8.95 4.79 43.44
CA GLU A 26 10.11 5.58 43.06
C GLU A 26 11.39 4.76 43.28
N ASN A 27 12.32 4.73 42.33
CA ASN A 27 13.70 4.96 42.73
C ASN A 27 14.59 5.57 41.65
N ARG A 28 15.39 6.51 42.15
CA ARG A 28 16.23 7.48 41.46
C ARG A 28 17.68 7.10 41.73
N VAL A 29 18.50 6.88 40.69
CA VAL A 29 19.96 7.10 40.81
C VAL A 29 20.51 7.73 39.53
N LYS A 30 21.15 8.89 39.72
CA LYS A 30 21.94 9.64 38.74
C LYS A 30 23.36 9.05 38.65
N GLY A 31 23.97 9.09 37.47
CA GLY A 31 25.39 8.85 37.27
C GLY A 31 25.92 9.42 35.94
N THR A 32 26.47 10.62 36.00
CA THR A 32 27.37 11.27 35.02
C THR A 32 28.67 10.44 34.82
N ALA A 33 29.49 10.48 33.75
CA ALA A 33 30.07 11.59 33.02
C ALA A 33 30.91 11.16 31.78
N LYS A 34 31.02 12.08 30.81
CA LYS A 34 32.13 12.55 29.93
C LYS A 34 33.35 11.67 29.50
N GLY A 35 33.70 11.87 28.22
CA GLY A 35 35.05 11.85 27.59
C GLY A 35 34.91 11.44 26.11
N ARG A 36 35.07 12.22 25.03
CA ARG A 36 36.07 13.19 24.48
C ARG A 36 37.47 12.59 24.24
N ILE A 37 37.87 12.51 22.95
CA ILE A 37 39.22 12.72 22.32
C ILE A 37 39.20 12.03 20.92
N THR A 38 38.99 12.76 19.80
CA THR A 38 39.90 13.48 18.86
C THR A 38 40.41 12.69 17.64
N GLN A 39 40.29 13.36 16.47
CA GLN A 39 41.24 13.44 15.33
C GLN A 39 41.51 12.15 14.53
N SER A 40 41.89 12.16 13.25
CA SER A 40 41.96 13.10 12.13
C SER A 40 42.44 12.22 10.96
N ASP A 41 42.01 12.45 9.72
CA ASP A 41 42.96 12.73 8.63
C ASP A 41 42.26 12.95 7.28
N LYS A 42 42.72 14.04 6.65
CA LYS A 42 42.49 14.44 5.28
C LYS A 42 43.70 13.98 4.46
N THR A 43 43.48 13.57 3.23
CA THR A 43 44.45 13.78 2.15
C THR A 43 43.74 13.92 0.81
N GLU A 44 43.80 15.14 0.28
CA GLU A 44 43.62 15.48 -1.14
C GLU A 44 44.92 15.20 -1.92
N PHE A 45 44.88 15.49 -3.24
CA PHE A 45 45.92 15.60 -4.28
C PHE A 45 45.62 14.62 -5.44
N SER A 46 45.61 14.97 -6.73
CA SER A 46 45.70 16.24 -7.46
C SER A 46 45.49 15.95 -8.95
N LYS A 47 44.97 16.94 -9.68
CA LYS A 47 45.00 17.06 -11.16
C LYS A 47 46.44 17.06 -11.68
N VAL A 48 46.68 16.63 -12.93
CA VAL A 48 47.31 17.39 -14.04
C VAL A 48 47.25 16.55 -15.34
N SER A 49 46.80 17.17 -16.43
CA SER A 49 47.08 16.87 -17.83
C SER A 49 47.97 18.00 -18.40
N PRO A 50 48.84 17.78 -19.41
CA PRO A 50 48.54 18.14 -20.82
C PRO A 50 49.27 17.18 -21.82
N THR A 51 49.19 17.16 -23.16
CA THR A 51 49.17 18.22 -24.17
C THR A 51 48.86 17.63 -25.58
N LYS A 52 48.34 18.51 -26.44
CA LYS A 52 47.93 18.45 -27.85
C LYS A 52 48.91 17.82 -28.87
N ARG A 53 48.35 17.30 -29.98
CA ARG A 53 48.75 17.62 -31.39
C ARG A 53 47.53 17.48 -32.34
N LYS A 54 47.47 18.39 -33.33
CA LYS A 54 46.40 18.65 -34.33
C LYS A 54 46.83 18.20 -35.74
N ALA A 55 45.85 18.24 -36.66
CA ALA A 55 45.86 18.32 -38.14
C ALA A 55 45.37 17.02 -38.82
N GLU A 56 44.12 16.97 -39.32
CA GLU A 56 43.63 17.36 -40.69
C GLU A 56 43.98 16.27 -41.71
N GLU A 57 43.17 15.79 -42.65
CA GLU A 57 41.80 15.99 -43.14
C GLU A 57 41.62 14.81 -44.13
N ASP A 58 40.47 14.13 -44.19
CA ASP A 58 39.90 13.74 -45.51
C ASP A 58 38.44 13.31 -45.42
N VAL A 59 37.72 13.70 -46.46
CA VAL A 59 36.28 13.74 -46.63
C VAL A 59 35.79 12.41 -47.22
N LEU A 60 34.79 11.77 -46.59
CA LEU A 60 33.73 11.08 -47.33
C LEU A 60 32.50 10.87 -46.47
N SER A 61 31.45 11.59 -46.87
CA SER A 61 30.12 11.56 -46.28
C SER A 61 29.45 10.21 -46.50
N GLN A 62 28.96 9.59 -45.43
CA GLN A 62 27.78 8.73 -45.51
C GLN A 62 26.79 9.13 -44.41
N LYS A 63 25.71 9.77 -44.86
CA LYS A 63 24.52 10.15 -44.09
C LYS A 63 23.92 8.93 -43.40
N LYS A 64 24.31 8.67 -42.15
CA LYS A 64 23.50 7.88 -41.22
C LYS A 64 22.33 8.75 -40.77
N THR A 65 21.17 8.52 -41.37
CA THR A 65 19.90 9.07 -40.92
C THR A 65 19.70 8.71 -39.44
N LYS A 66 19.91 9.69 -38.56
CA LYS A 66 19.50 9.60 -37.15
C LYS A 66 17.99 9.45 -37.15
N ARG A 67 17.52 8.20 -37.04
CA ARG A 67 16.14 7.88 -36.68
C ARG A 67 15.83 8.66 -35.40
N LYS A 68 15.02 9.72 -35.52
CA LYS A 68 14.43 10.43 -34.37
C LYS A 68 13.79 9.35 -33.51
N ARG A 69 14.40 9.04 -32.36
CA ARG A 69 13.74 8.28 -31.30
C ARG A 69 12.46 9.06 -31.01
N ARG A 70 11.31 8.50 -31.38
CA ARG A 70 10.01 8.98 -30.91
C ARG A 70 10.13 9.04 -29.39
N THR A 71 10.17 10.24 -28.84
CA THR A 71 10.09 10.46 -27.39
C THR A 71 8.78 9.82 -26.96
N LYS A 72 8.83 8.64 -26.33
CA LYS A 72 7.64 8.03 -25.74
C LYS A 72 7.10 9.08 -24.78
N GLN A 73 5.91 9.62 -25.08
CA GLN A 73 5.25 10.57 -24.19
C GLN A 73 5.19 9.94 -22.81
N LYS A 74 5.65 10.67 -21.78
CA LYS A 74 5.62 10.16 -20.42
C LYS A 74 4.15 9.96 -20.06
N ILE A 75 3.81 8.82 -19.45
CA ILE A 75 2.44 8.46 -19.04
C ILE A 75 1.74 9.64 -18.33
N SER A 76 2.49 10.38 -17.50
CA SER A 76 2.02 11.58 -16.82
C SER A 76 1.49 12.69 -17.74
N GLU A 77 2.08 12.89 -18.93
CA GLU A 77 1.69 13.94 -19.88
C GLU A 77 0.43 13.58 -20.68
N HIS A 78 0.16 12.29 -20.84
CA HIS A 78 -1.09 11.81 -21.43
C HIS A 78 -2.22 11.84 -20.38
N LEU A 79 -1.94 11.41 -19.15
CA LEU A 79 -2.94 11.34 -18.08
C LEU A 79 -3.38 12.72 -17.56
N SER A 80 -2.55 13.76 -17.71
CA SER A 80 -2.93 15.12 -17.34
C SER A 80 -3.95 15.78 -18.29
N LYS A 81 -4.22 15.19 -19.46
CA LYS A 81 -5.06 15.79 -20.50
C LYS A 81 -6.54 15.40 -20.41
N SER A 82 -6.90 14.37 -19.64
CA SER A 82 -8.28 13.89 -19.48
C SER A 82 -8.73 14.02 -18.03
N ALA A 83 -9.97 14.47 -17.81
CA ALA A 83 -10.59 14.43 -16.49
C ALA A 83 -10.62 12.97 -15.98
N PRO A 84 -10.21 12.71 -14.74
CA PRO A 84 -10.17 11.35 -14.21
C PRO A 84 -11.60 10.85 -13.95
N MET A 85 -12.09 9.95 -14.81
CA MET A 85 -13.33 9.23 -14.56
C MET A 85 -13.08 8.12 -13.52
N PRO A 86 -13.93 7.98 -12.49
CA PRO A 86 -13.87 6.86 -11.57
C PRO A 86 -13.97 5.52 -12.29
N ALA A 87 -13.26 4.51 -11.78
CA ALA A 87 -13.25 3.19 -12.38
C ALA A 87 -14.52 2.40 -12.05
N THR A 88 -15.01 1.69 -13.05
CA THR A 88 -16.07 0.68 -12.91
C THR A 88 -15.47 -0.68 -12.53
N VAL A 89 -16.33 -1.63 -12.17
CA VAL A 89 -15.92 -3.03 -11.96
C VAL A 89 -15.29 -3.62 -13.24
N GLY A 90 -15.88 -3.33 -14.40
CA GLY A 90 -15.37 -3.75 -15.71
C GLY A 90 -13.95 -3.24 -15.99
N ASP A 91 -13.63 -2.01 -15.60
CA ASP A 91 -12.28 -1.45 -15.78
C ASP A 91 -11.22 -2.21 -14.95
N VAL A 92 -11.56 -2.56 -13.70
CA VAL A 92 -10.67 -3.32 -12.81
C VAL A 92 -10.48 -4.73 -13.33
N MET A 93 -11.57 -5.40 -13.70
CA MET A 93 -11.54 -6.75 -14.27
C MET A 93 -10.74 -6.81 -15.57
N ALA A 94 -10.95 -5.87 -16.49
CA ALA A 94 -10.20 -5.80 -17.74
C ALA A 94 -8.70 -5.56 -17.48
N LYS A 95 -8.34 -4.74 -16.50
CA LYS A 95 -6.93 -4.52 -16.12
C LYS A 95 -6.28 -5.75 -15.51
N MET A 96 -7.03 -6.49 -14.71
CA MET A 96 -6.58 -7.75 -14.11
C MET A 96 -6.40 -8.83 -15.18
N GLU A 97 -7.40 -9.02 -16.05
CA GLU A 97 -7.34 -9.96 -17.16
C GLU A 97 -6.19 -9.64 -18.11
N GLN A 98 -5.96 -8.37 -18.45
CA GLN A 98 -4.81 -7.93 -19.24
C GLN A 98 -3.48 -8.32 -18.57
N HIS A 99 -3.37 -8.23 -17.24
CA HIS A 99 -2.15 -8.60 -16.54
C HIS A 99 -1.88 -10.11 -16.58
N PHE A 100 -2.92 -10.92 -16.45
CA PHE A 100 -2.80 -12.38 -16.42
C PHE A 100 -2.65 -13.00 -17.81
N LYS A 101 -3.26 -12.43 -18.85
CA LYS A 101 -3.09 -12.86 -20.25
C LYS A 101 -1.64 -12.90 -20.72
N GLU A 102 -0.78 -12.04 -20.16
CA GLU A 102 0.65 -11.99 -20.50
C GLU A 102 1.48 -13.09 -19.81
N LYS A 103 0.91 -13.78 -18.81
CA LYS A 103 1.64 -14.67 -17.90
C LYS A 103 1.11 -16.10 -17.82
N LEU A 104 -0.20 -16.28 -17.99
CA LEU A 104 -0.90 -17.52 -17.69
C LEU A 104 -1.52 -18.14 -18.94
N SER A 105 -1.71 -19.46 -18.90
CA SER A 105 -2.39 -20.20 -19.94
C SER A 105 -3.90 -19.89 -19.95
N PRO A 106 -4.62 -20.19 -21.06
CA PRO A 106 -6.07 -19.95 -21.14
C PRO A 106 -6.88 -20.64 -20.04
N ILE A 107 -6.46 -21.83 -19.60
CA ILE A 107 -7.17 -22.59 -18.56
C ILE A 107 -6.97 -21.97 -17.17
N GLU A 108 -5.75 -21.55 -16.84
CA GLU A 108 -5.45 -20.85 -15.58
C GLU A 108 -6.14 -19.49 -15.52
N LEU A 109 -6.32 -18.82 -16.66
CA LEU A 109 -7.03 -17.54 -16.73
C LEU A 109 -8.52 -17.68 -16.36
N ASP A 110 -9.14 -18.79 -16.75
CA ASP A 110 -10.55 -19.08 -16.43
C ASP A 110 -10.74 -19.27 -14.90
N ASP A 111 -9.79 -19.95 -14.27
CA ASP A 111 -9.75 -20.13 -12.81
C ASP A 111 -9.58 -18.81 -12.04
N LEU A 112 -9.13 -17.74 -12.69
CA LEU A 112 -8.96 -16.42 -12.07
C LEU A 112 -10.11 -15.44 -12.33
N GLN A 113 -11.14 -15.83 -13.09
CA GLN A 113 -12.26 -14.93 -13.39
C GLN A 113 -13.10 -14.60 -12.14
N LEU A 114 -13.38 -13.31 -11.94
CA LEU A 114 -14.31 -12.82 -10.94
C LEU A 114 -15.56 -12.27 -11.63
N ASN A 115 -16.72 -12.46 -11.02
CA ASN A 115 -18.01 -11.93 -11.45
C ASN A 115 -18.29 -10.59 -10.73
N GLU A 116 -19.24 -9.80 -11.24
CA GLU A 116 -19.70 -8.56 -10.59
C GLU A 116 -20.22 -8.78 -9.16
N SER A 117 -20.76 -9.96 -8.85
CA SER A 117 -21.23 -10.31 -7.50
C SER A 117 -20.14 -10.32 -6.44
N HIS A 118 -18.86 -10.45 -6.82
CA HIS A 118 -17.73 -10.37 -5.89
C HIS A 118 -17.37 -8.93 -5.53
N PHE A 119 -17.96 -7.94 -6.19
CA PHE A 119 -17.67 -6.53 -5.96
C PHE A 119 -18.78 -5.85 -5.16
N LEU A 120 -18.38 -4.83 -4.41
CA LEU A 120 -19.29 -3.83 -3.86
C LEU A 120 -19.58 -2.78 -4.94
N SER A 121 -20.62 -1.96 -4.72
CA SER A 121 -20.87 -0.79 -5.57
C SER A 121 -19.60 0.09 -5.67
N PRO A 122 -19.15 0.45 -6.88
CA PRO A 122 -17.96 1.29 -7.06
C PRO A 122 -18.24 2.76 -6.71
N ASN A 123 -17.20 3.50 -6.29
CA ASN A 123 -17.30 4.92 -5.96
C ASN A 123 -17.36 5.82 -7.23
N LEU A 124 -18.44 5.75 -7.98
CA LEU A 124 -18.58 6.48 -9.25
C LEU A 124 -18.81 7.99 -9.08
N SER A 125 -19.30 8.42 -7.91
CA SER A 125 -19.58 9.82 -7.62
C SER A 125 -18.41 10.54 -6.95
N SER A 126 -17.24 9.90 -6.84
CA SER A 126 -16.05 10.47 -6.18
C SER A 126 -16.34 10.95 -4.74
N GLN A 127 -17.15 10.20 -4.00
CA GLN A 127 -17.50 10.54 -2.62
C GLN A 127 -16.27 10.41 -1.72
N PRO A 128 -16.23 11.16 -0.59
CA PRO A 128 -15.24 10.94 0.46
C PRO A 128 -15.28 9.50 0.99
N LEU A 129 -14.13 9.01 1.50
CA LEU A 129 -13.96 7.60 1.89
C LEU A 129 -15.02 7.12 2.87
N SER A 130 -15.28 7.85 3.97
CA SER A 130 -16.26 7.40 4.97
C SER A 130 -17.66 7.27 4.36
N THR A 131 -18.10 8.24 3.55
CA THR A 131 -19.41 8.20 2.88
C THR A 131 -19.51 7.03 1.90
N TYR A 132 -18.44 6.78 1.14
CA TYR A 132 -18.37 5.62 0.27
C TYR A 132 -18.49 4.31 1.05
N LEU A 133 -17.70 4.15 2.12
CA LEU A 133 -17.71 2.92 2.93
C LEU A 133 -19.06 2.71 3.62
N GLU A 134 -19.72 3.77 4.10
CA GLU A 134 -21.07 3.69 4.70
C GLU A 134 -22.13 3.20 3.71
N SER A 135 -22.08 3.69 2.47
CA SER A 135 -23.03 3.28 1.42
C SER A 135 -22.73 1.89 0.85
N ALA A 136 -21.45 1.52 0.73
CA ALA A 136 -21.02 0.23 0.21
C ALA A 136 -21.10 -0.92 1.24
N ILE A 137 -20.92 -0.62 2.53
CA ILE A 137 -20.80 -1.61 3.62
C ILE A 137 -21.90 -1.39 4.66
N LEU A 138 -23.11 -1.83 4.32
CA LEU A 138 -24.32 -1.61 5.13
C LEU A 138 -24.28 -2.27 6.53
N ASN A 139 -23.52 -3.35 6.69
CA ASN A 139 -23.49 -4.16 7.92
C ASN A 139 -22.27 -3.89 8.82
N TRP A 140 -21.53 -2.80 8.61
CA TRP A 140 -20.27 -2.53 9.30
C TRP A 140 -20.37 -2.61 10.82
N ARG A 141 -21.33 -1.91 11.45
CA ARG A 141 -21.51 -1.90 12.92
C ARG A 141 -21.75 -3.30 13.50
N ARG A 142 -22.63 -4.07 12.86
CA ARG A 142 -22.91 -5.45 13.27
C ARG A 142 -21.67 -6.34 13.17
N ASP A 143 -20.86 -6.13 12.13
CA ASP A 143 -19.69 -6.95 11.87
C ASP A 143 -18.52 -6.65 12.82
N ILE A 144 -18.36 -5.41 13.26
CA ILE A 144 -17.35 -5.04 14.27
C ILE A 144 -17.74 -5.57 15.66
N GLU A 145 -19.02 -5.56 16.01
CA GLU A 145 -19.55 -6.02 17.31
C GLU A 145 -19.63 -7.54 17.42
N ALA A 146 -19.78 -8.26 16.30
CA ALA A 146 -19.87 -9.72 16.28
C ALA A 146 -18.74 -10.36 17.09
N LYS A 147 -19.02 -11.33 17.97
CA LYS A 147 -17.97 -12.00 18.75
C LYS A 147 -17.08 -12.83 17.83
N ARG A 148 -15.82 -12.41 17.65
CA ARG A 148 -14.78 -13.15 16.90
C ARG A 148 -13.56 -13.39 17.79
N PRO A 149 -12.83 -14.50 17.60
CA PRO A 149 -11.60 -14.78 18.34
C PRO A 149 -10.60 -13.61 18.19
N LYS A 150 -9.96 -13.21 19.29
CA LYS A 150 -8.97 -12.11 19.29
C LYS A 150 -7.71 -12.45 18.49
N ALA A 151 -7.28 -13.72 18.50
CA ALA A 151 -5.99 -14.16 17.98
C ALA A 151 -6.04 -14.71 16.53
N ALA A 152 -6.97 -14.24 15.70
CA ALA A 152 -7.19 -14.83 14.38
C ALA A 152 -6.23 -14.32 13.28
N LYS A 153 -5.19 -13.53 13.62
CA LYS A 153 -4.23 -12.94 12.66
C LYS A 153 -4.92 -12.38 11.40
N THR A 154 -6.08 -11.74 11.55
CA THR A 154 -6.97 -11.34 10.45
C THR A 154 -7.46 -9.92 10.68
N CYS A 155 -7.90 -9.27 9.62
CA CYS A 155 -8.68 -8.03 9.69
C CYS A 155 -10.05 -8.22 9.01
N LEU A 156 -11.05 -7.42 9.41
CA LEU A 156 -12.39 -7.48 8.81
C LEU A 156 -12.44 -6.74 7.46
N LEU A 157 -11.87 -5.53 7.42
CA LEU A 157 -11.73 -4.70 6.22
C LEU A 157 -10.25 -4.39 5.99
N LEU A 158 -9.76 -4.72 4.80
CA LEU A 158 -8.43 -4.38 4.32
C LEU A 158 -8.52 -3.35 3.20
N LEU A 159 -7.86 -2.20 3.36
CA LEU A 159 -7.76 -1.14 2.37
C LEU A 159 -6.35 -1.15 1.75
N LEU A 160 -6.28 -1.38 0.44
CA LEU A 160 -5.03 -1.39 -0.32
C LEU A 160 -4.80 -0.03 -0.96
N THR A 161 -3.59 0.49 -0.83
CA THR A 161 -3.18 1.78 -1.41
C THR A 161 -1.75 1.75 -1.94
N ALA A 162 -1.40 2.76 -2.74
CA ALA A 162 -0.13 2.86 -3.43
C ALA A 162 1.06 3.25 -2.55
N SER A 163 0.84 3.90 -1.40
CA SER A 163 1.95 4.38 -0.57
C SER A 163 1.62 4.46 0.92
N ALA A 164 2.66 4.42 1.76
CA ALA A 164 2.54 4.59 3.20
C ALA A 164 1.93 5.94 3.60
N ARG A 165 2.26 7.03 2.88
CA ARG A 165 1.69 8.35 3.14
C ARG A 165 0.18 8.34 2.90
N ARG A 166 -0.24 7.85 1.73
CA ARG A 166 -1.65 7.71 1.38
C ARG A 166 -2.39 6.80 2.36
N ALA A 167 -1.75 5.74 2.86
CA ALA A 167 -2.34 4.86 3.87
C ALA A 167 -2.69 5.60 5.18
N VAL A 168 -1.83 6.53 5.61
CA VAL A 168 -2.10 7.37 6.80
C VAL A 168 -3.28 8.31 6.52
N ASP A 169 -3.34 8.91 5.34
CA ASP A 169 -4.44 9.81 4.95
C ASP A 169 -5.77 9.07 4.90
N LEU A 170 -5.82 7.90 4.25
CA LEU A 170 -7.01 7.05 4.21
C LEU A 170 -7.48 6.62 5.60
N ASN A 171 -6.55 6.31 6.51
CA ASN A 171 -6.93 5.96 7.87
C ASN A 171 -7.61 7.13 8.62
N ARG A 172 -7.18 8.37 8.35
CA ARG A 172 -7.81 9.58 8.87
C ARG A 172 -9.17 9.85 8.21
N GLU A 173 -9.25 9.73 6.88
CA GLU A 173 -10.48 9.90 6.11
C GLU A 173 -11.57 8.87 6.50
N ALA A 174 -11.18 7.69 6.98
CA ALA A 174 -12.07 6.63 7.44
C ALA A 174 -12.55 6.82 8.90
N ALA A 175 -12.11 7.84 9.63
CA ALA A 175 -12.36 7.97 11.07
C ALA A 175 -13.86 7.95 11.43
N ALA A 176 -14.70 8.64 10.65
CA ALA A 176 -16.15 8.67 10.86
C ALA A 176 -16.80 7.29 10.67
N PHE A 177 -16.43 6.59 9.59
CA PHE A 177 -16.92 5.24 9.31
C PHE A 177 -16.48 4.21 10.37
N LYS A 178 -15.20 4.23 10.75
CA LYS A 178 -14.63 3.28 11.72
C LYS A 178 -15.28 3.41 13.10
N GLY A 179 -15.50 4.63 13.56
CA GLY A 179 -15.93 4.90 14.93
C GLY A 179 -14.83 4.65 15.97
N LYS A 180 -15.11 5.00 17.23
CA LYS A 180 -14.12 5.02 18.32
C LYS A 180 -13.68 3.64 18.83
N GLN A 181 -14.44 2.58 18.55
CA GLN A 181 -14.17 1.24 19.08
C GLN A 181 -13.42 0.35 18.07
N CYS A 182 -13.11 0.88 16.88
CA CYS A 182 -12.49 0.13 15.80
C CYS A 182 -10.96 0.15 15.93
N VAL A 183 -10.38 -1.00 16.24
CA VAL A 183 -8.94 -1.19 16.24
C VAL A 183 -8.44 -1.23 14.80
N SER A 184 -7.52 -0.31 14.51
CA SER A 184 -6.96 -0.09 13.19
C SER A 184 -5.49 -0.51 13.11
N ALA A 185 -5.08 -1.20 12.04
CA ALA A 185 -3.70 -1.63 11.82
C ALA A 185 -3.05 -0.97 10.60
N LYS A 186 -1.74 -0.75 10.68
CA LYS A 186 -0.90 -0.26 9.57
C LYS A 186 -0.08 -1.39 8.99
N LEU A 187 -0.30 -1.73 7.73
CA LEU A 187 0.34 -2.87 7.08
C LEU A 187 1.23 -2.40 5.92
N PHE A 188 2.18 -1.51 6.22
CA PHE A 188 3.20 -1.00 5.29
C PHE A 188 4.56 -0.88 5.99
N SER A 189 5.63 -0.67 5.22
CA SER A 189 7.02 -0.82 5.70
C SER A 189 7.66 0.39 6.39
N LYS A 190 7.04 1.56 6.28
CA LYS A 190 7.58 2.80 6.85
C LYS A 190 7.50 2.75 8.39
N HIS A 191 8.67 2.62 9.03
CA HIS A 191 8.89 2.61 10.49
C HIS A 191 8.26 1.43 11.27
N MET A 192 7.90 0.33 10.61
CA MET A 192 7.42 -0.86 11.32
C MET A 192 7.89 -2.15 10.66
N LYS A 193 8.51 -3.04 11.45
CA LYS A 193 8.99 -4.35 10.98
C LYS A 193 7.82 -5.32 10.89
N ILE A 194 8.01 -6.41 10.16
CA ILE A 194 7.01 -7.48 10.07
C ILE A 194 6.77 -8.10 11.46
N GLN A 195 7.80 -8.25 12.28
CA GLN A 195 7.64 -8.78 13.64
C GLN A 195 6.77 -7.90 14.52
N ASP A 196 6.95 -6.57 14.47
CA ASP A 196 6.11 -5.64 15.23
C ASP A 196 4.64 -5.72 14.78
N GLN A 197 4.41 -5.89 13.47
CA GLN A 197 3.07 -6.13 12.90
C GLN A 197 2.50 -7.47 13.35
N ALA A 198 3.32 -8.52 13.44
CA ALA A 198 2.92 -9.83 13.92
C ALA A 198 2.46 -9.78 15.37
N ASP A 199 3.25 -9.12 16.22
CA ASP A 199 2.92 -8.96 17.64
C ASP A 199 1.62 -8.14 17.80
N PHE A 200 1.45 -7.08 17.01
CA PHE A 200 0.23 -6.28 17.02
C PHE A 200 -1.00 -7.08 16.57
N LEU A 201 -0.90 -7.81 15.46
CA LEU A 201 -1.99 -8.63 14.90
C LEU A 201 -2.34 -9.83 15.80
N ALA A 202 -1.38 -10.36 16.55
CA ALA A 202 -1.61 -11.45 17.50
C ALA A 202 -2.33 -10.96 18.77
N LYS A 203 -1.98 -9.77 19.26
CA LYS A 203 -2.55 -9.19 20.49
C LYS A 203 -3.93 -8.56 20.27
N ASN A 204 -4.15 -7.99 19.09
CA ASN A 204 -5.31 -7.17 18.83
C ASN A 204 -6.29 -7.82 17.86
N ARG A 205 -7.57 -7.70 18.16
CA ARG A 205 -8.62 -7.98 17.18
C ARG A 205 -8.73 -6.78 16.25
N VAL A 206 -8.09 -6.86 15.09
CA VAL A 206 -8.11 -5.78 14.09
C VAL A 206 -9.40 -5.83 13.28
N GLN A 207 -10.14 -4.71 13.20
CA GLN A 207 -11.29 -4.60 12.30
C GLN A 207 -10.92 -3.89 11.01
N PHE A 208 -10.08 -2.87 11.07
CA PHE A 208 -9.71 -2.06 9.92
C PHE A 208 -8.19 -2.11 9.71
N ALA A 209 -7.73 -2.34 8.49
CA ALA A 209 -6.31 -2.30 8.17
C ALA A 209 -6.07 -1.53 6.88
N VAL A 210 -4.99 -0.77 6.82
CA VAL A 210 -4.54 -0.09 5.59
C VAL A 210 -3.11 -0.50 5.29
N GLY A 211 -2.86 -0.94 4.05
CA GLY A 211 -1.55 -1.47 3.68
C GLY A 211 -1.18 -1.27 2.21
N THR A 212 0.09 -1.52 1.91
CA THR A 212 0.58 -1.59 0.54
C THR A 212 0.58 -3.05 0.07
N PRO A 213 0.25 -3.35 -1.20
CA PRO A 213 0.20 -4.72 -1.72
C PRO A 213 1.45 -5.55 -1.40
N ASN A 214 2.63 -4.99 -1.59
CA ASN A 214 3.90 -5.66 -1.28
C ASN A 214 4.00 -6.13 0.18
N ARG A 215 3.65 -5.27 1.14
CA ARG A 215 3.74 -5.62 2.56
C ARG A 215 2.64 -6.60 2.96
N ILE A 216 1.44 -6.45 2.43
CA ILE A 216 0.34 -7.40 2.64
C ILE A 216 0.73 -8.80 2.15
N ALA A 217 1.28 -8.90 0.93
CA ALA A 217 1.74 -10.16 0.38
C ALA A 217 2.82 -10.79 1.28
N ALA A 218 3.79 -10.01 1.77
CA ALA A 218 4.81 -10.50 2.68
C ALA A 218 4.22 -11.01 4.02
N LEU A 219 3.23 -10.32 4.58
CA LEU A 219 2.55 -10.74 5.82
C LEU A 219 1.75 -12.03 5.62
N LEU A 220 1.08 -12.19 4.47
CA LEU A 220 0.37 -13.41 4.12
C LEU A 220 1.32 -14.58 3.88
N GLN A 221 2.44 -14.34 3.20
CA GLN A 221 3.44 -15.37 2.91
C GLN A 221 4.12 -15.89 4.19
N GLN A 222 4.27 -15.06 5.21
CA GLN A 222 4.87 -15.45 6.50
C GLN A 222 3.84 -15.94 7.52
N ASP A 223 2.58 -16.16 7.13
CA ASP A 223 1.47 -16.51 8.03
C ASP A 223 1.32 -15.54 9.23
N VAL A 224 1.68 -14.28 9.02
CA VAL A 224 1.50 -13.20 9.99
C VAL A 224 0.10 -12.59 9.87
N LEU A 225 -0.45 -12.60 8.65
CA LEU A 225 -1.81 -12.23 8.32
C LEU A 225 -2.46 -13.40 7.57
N ASN A 226 -3.75 -13.62 7.77
CA ASN A 226 -4.61 -14.41 6.88
C ASN A 226 -5.87 -13.63 6.51
N LEU A 227 -6.54 -14.05 5.45
CA LEU A 227 -7.77 -13.42 4.94
C LEU A 227 -9.06 -14.16 5.34
N ALA A 228 -8.97 -15.21 6.17
CA ALA A 228 -10.14 -16.04 6.49
C ALA A 228 -11.25 -15.26 7.23
N GLY A 229 -10.87 -14.23 7.99
CA GLY A 229 -11.80 -13.32 8.66
C GLY A 229 -12.12 -12.04 7.88
N THR A 230 -11.49 -11.84 6.72
CA THR A 230 -11.65 -10.64 5.89
C THR A 230 -12.92 -10.74 5.06
N ARG A 231 -13.79 -9.74 5.22
CA ARG A 231 -15.05 -9.64 4.46
C ARG A 231 -15.00 -8.59 3.38
N TYR A 232 -14.14 -7.59 3.54
CA TYR A 232 -14.08 -6.43 2.67
C TYR A 232 -12.63 -6.17 2.29
N LEU A 233 -12.35 -6.15 1.00
CA LEU A 233 -11.09 -5.65 0.43
C LEU A 233 -11.40 -4.42 -0.39
N VAL A 234 -10.90 -3.25 -0.02
CA VAL A 234 -11.15 -2.01 -0.75
C VAL A 234 -9.86 -1.56 -1.44
N LEU A 235 -9.96 -1.18 -2.71
CA LEU A 235 -8.84 -0.66 -3.49
C LEU A 235 -8.94 0.86 -3.57
N ASP A 236 -7.90 1.58 -3.17
CA ASP A 236 -7.71 3.02 -3.44
C ASP A 236 -7.32 3.22 -4.93
N TRP A 237 -8.25 2.86 -5.81
CA TRP A 237 -8.03 2.68 -7.24
C TRP A 237 -8.10 4.01 -8.00
N ASN A 238 -9.02 4.88 -7.58
CA ASN A 238 -9.25 6.16 -8.25
C ASN A 238 -8.21 7.22 -7.87
N TRP A 239 -7.52 7.04 -6.75
CA TRP A 239 -6.44 7.94 -6.33
C TRP A 239 -5.29 7.96 -7.33
N ARG A 240 -4.75 9.15 -7.55
CA ARG A 240 -3.64 9.40 -8.45
C ARG A 240 -2.50 10.05 -7.71
N ASP A 241 -1.29 9.58 -7.97
CA ASP A 241 -0.09 10.18 -7.41
C ASP A 241 0.24 11.54 -8.06
N VAL A 242 1.33 12.16 -7.61
CA VAL A 242 1.85 13.42 -8.16
C VAL A 242 2.24 13.35 -9.65
N LYS A 243 2.28 12.16 -10.24
CA LYS A 243 2.53 11.90 -11.67
C LYS A 243 1.25 11.45 -12.39
N PHE A 244 0.09 11.68 -11.77
CA PHE A 244 -1.24 11.31 -12.25
C PHE A 244 -1.45 9.80 -12.47
N LYS A 245 -0.63 8.94 -11.86
CA LYS A 245 -0.72 7.48 -11.99
C LYS A 245 -1.60 6.88 -10.90
N ARG A 246 -2.46 5.94 -11.28
CA ARG A 246 -3.15 5.03 -10.35
C ARG A 246 -2.20 3.95 -9.87
N MET A 247 -2.62 3.21 -8.84
CA MET A 247 -1.84 2.07 -8.36
C MET A 247 -1.55 1.01 -9.45
N CYS A 248 -2.49 0.80 -10.37
CA CYS A 248 -2.35 -0.15 -11.47
C CYS A 248 -1.52 0.36 -12.66
N ASP A 249 -1.16 1.66 -12.69
CA ASP A 249 -0.31 2.26 -13.73
C ASP A 249 1.19 2.21 -13.37
N ILE A 250 1.52 1.86 -12.13
CA ILE A 250 2.88 1.73 -11.61
C ILE A 250 3.29 0.26 -11.74
N PRO A 251 4.28 -0.11 -12.59
CA PRO A 251 4.57 -1.51 -12.91
C PRO A 251 4.88 -2.41 -11.71
N GLU A 252 5.68 -1.91 -10.75
CA GLU A 252 6.03 -2.70 -9.55
C GLU A 252 4.77 -2.96 -8.71
N LEU A 253 4.00 -1.90 -8.45
CA LEU A 253 2.79 -1.97 -7.65
C LEU A 253 1.67 -2.77 -8.32
N LYS A 254 1.54 -2.68 -9.65
CA LYS A 254 0.63 -3.50 -10.46
C LYS A 254 0.97 -4.98 -10.30
N THR A 255 2.26 -5.32 -10.32
CA THR A 255 2.74 -6.70 -10.16
C THR A 255 2.45 -7.21 -8.75
N ASP A 256 2.74 -6.41 -7.71
CA ASP A 256 2.44 -6.78 -6.33
C ASP A 256 0.92 -6.92 -6.09
N LEU A 257 0.12 -6.00 -6.64
CA LEU A 257 -1.34 -6.02 -6.52
C LEU A 257 -1.93 -7.27 -7.16
N PHE A 258 -1.62 -7.54 -8.42
CA PHE A 258 -2.25 -8.68 -9.10
C PHE A 258 -1.66 -10.03 -8.66
N GLY A 259 -0.39 -10.08 -8.24
CA GLY A 259 0.16 -11.26 -7.57
C GLY A 259 -0.51 -11.55 -6.22
N LEU A 260 -0.87 -10.51 -5.46
CA LEU A 260 -1.69 -10.64 -4.25
C LEU A 260 -3.10 -11.17 -4.60
N PHE A 261 -3.68 -10.68 -5.71
CA PHE A 261 -5.01 -11.13 -6.16
C PHE A 261 -5.02 -12.60 -6.55
N GLU A 262 -4.10 -12.99 -7.43
CA GLU A 262 -3.91 -14.35 -7.92
C GLU A 262 -3.76 -15.34 -6.76
N LYS A 263 -2.85 -15.06 -5.83
CA LYS A 263 -2.48 -16.03 -4.79
C LYS A 263 -3.46 -16.08 -3.61
N TYR A 264 -4.09 -14.96 -3.26
CA TYR A 264 -4.81 -14.85 -1.99
C TYR A 264 -6.23 -14.29 -2.12
N VAL A 265 -6.47 -13.27 -2.92
CA VAL A 265 -7.79 -12.61 -2.96
C VAL A 265 -8.80 -13.42 -3.76
N ILE A 266 -8.47 -13.83 -4.98
CA ILE A 266 -9.39 -14.56 -5.86
C ILE A 266 -9.81 -15.90 -5.25
N PRO A 267 -8.91 -16.73 -4.69
CA PRO A 267 -9.32 -17.95 -4.00
C PRO A 267 -10.30 -17.69 -2.85
N GLN A 268 -10.10 -16.62 -2.07
CA GLN A 268 -10.97 -16.27 -0.95
C GLN A 268 -12.29 -15.64 -1.39
N ALA A 269 -12.31 -14.90 -2.50
CA ALA A 269 -13.54 -14.36 -3.08
C ALA A 269 -14.43 -15.48 -3.61
N LYS A 270 -13.85 -16.46 -4.31
CA LYS A 270 -14.57 -17.63 -4.84
C LYS A 270 -15.00 -18.60 -3.73
N THR A 271 -14.18 -18.75 -2.69
CA THR A 271 -14.46 -19.68 -1.60
C THR A 271 -15.47 -19.08 -0.62
N GLY A 272 -16.72 -19.51 -0.73
CA GLY A 272 -17.79 -19.16 0.20
C GLY A 272 -18.42 -17.78 0.00
N ASP A 273 -18.03 -17.04 -1.07
CA ASP A 273 -18.58 -15.73 -1.45
C ASP A 273 -18.59 -14.68 -0.32
N ARG A 274 -17.64 -14.79 0.62
CA ARG A 274 -17.62 -13.98 1.85
C ARG A 274 -16.85 -12.67 1.69
N LEU A 275 -15.83 -12.67 0.84
CA LEU A 275 -14.97 -11.52 0.59
C LEU A 275 -15.52 -10.71 -0.58
N LYS A 276 -15.89 -9.46 -0.32
CA LYS A 276 -16.35 -8.49 -1.33
C LYS A 276 -15.28 -7.43 -1.59
N ILE A 277 -15.14 -7.05 -2.86
CA ILE A 277 -14.10 -6.12 -3.33
C ILE A 277 -14.72 -4.75 -3.61
N GLY A 278 -14.29 -3.72 -2.89
CA GLY A 278 -14.67 -2.32 -3.12
C GLY A 278 -13.67 -1.58 -4.01
N ILE A 279 -14.16 -0.61 -4.76
CA ILE A 279 -13.38 0.26 -5.65
C ILE A 279 -13.60 1.69 -5.20
N PHE A 280 -12.58 2.26 -4.55
CA PHE A 280 -12.56 3.63 -4.04
C PHE A 280 -11.80 4.58 -4.95
#